data_AF-A0A1M7R7A0-F1
#
_entry.id   AF-A0A1M7R7A0-F1
#
_cell.length_a   1.000
_cell.length_b   1.000
_cell.length_c   1.000
_cell.angle_alpha   90.00
_cell.angle_beta   90.00
_cell.angle_gamma   90.00
#
_symmetry.space_group_name_H-M   'P 1'
#
loop_
_entity.id
_entity.type
_entity.pdbx_description
1 polymer ?
#
loop_
_entity_poly.entity_id
_entity_poly.type
_entity_poly.pdbx_seq_one_letter_code
_entity_poly.pdbx_strand_id
1 'polypeptide(L)'
;MSDRGDENSAAPHAPGAPTGPLPGPRPPTSGWSQQSPNGAYGGTHVPPPSPSQTTGAFGAPSRTVSAPPYGSGYPTAGQPGSHSSTSAFGAPAPTGPLPHASTQPLGTQPPGAQPLGGSPLGTQPLGGSPLGTTPPGSRPPSRQLGPIGFWLAVFLLIVVVVQAVLLARYSGDLDEAKAAQTSAAASAAKDREDLGNLTKRVQSLEERTKGTLNSTAVAKQVLPSVFSVRAGQATGTAFAFGKDAEGGTLLITNYHVVDGLVSSGGRNATIQRESESYPVTVEDTDKGRDLAVLRTTAKFTPLKKATVEVAPGDPVIVVGAPLGLTDTVTTGVVSAVRDDVQGLSTRVIQFDAAINPGNSGGPVINADGEVVGIAQAKIVAEGADGLGLAIPIEEVCKGLIRC
;
A
#
# COMPACT_ATOMS: atom_id res chain seq x y z
N MET A 1 -69.90 51.05 47.93
CA MET A 1 -69.30 52.23 48.58
C MET A 1 -67.99 52.52 47.85
N SER A 2 -67.94 53.41 46.85
CA SER A 2 -67.88 54.90 46.98
C SER A 2 -66.51 55.32 47.57
N ASP A 3 -65.73 56.29 47.09
CA ASP A 3 -65.81 57.31 46.03
C ASP A 3 -64.48 58.15 46.05
N ARG A 4 -64.19 58.92 44.98
CA ARG A 4 -63.20 60.03 44.75
C ARG A 4 -61.73 59.67 44.46
N GLY A 5 -61.04 60.19 43.43
CA GLY A 5 -61.03 61.52 42.77
C GLY A 5 -59.77 62.29 43.25
N ASP A 6 -58.85 62.90 42.50
CA ASP A 6 -58.90 63.57 41.19
C ASP A 6 -57.50 63.78 40.53
N GLU A 7 -57.52 63.84 39.20
CA GLU A 7 -56.84 64.73 38.23
C GLU A 7 -55.32 65.04 38.23
N ASN A 8 -54.65 64.76 37.08
CA ASN A 8 -54.20 65.87 36.21
C ASN A 8 -54.00 65.45 34.72
N SER A 9 -54.64 66.24 33.86
CA SER A 9 -54.73 66.29 32.38
C SER A 9 -53.40 66.70 31.69
N ALA A 10 -53.13 66.67 30.38
CA ALA A 10 -53.67 66.10 29.14
C ALA A 10 -52.63 66.41 28.02
N ALA A 11 -52.58 65.59 26.95
CA ALA A 11 -51.95 65.89 25.63
C ALA A 11 -53.03 66.46 24.66
N PRO A 12 -52.97 66.50 23.29
CA PRO A 12 -51.91 66.24 22.27
C PRO A 12 -51.96 67.19 21.00
N HIS A 13 -51.22 66.82 19.93
CA HIS A 13 -51.46 67.00 18.46
C HIS A 13 -50.55 67.94 17.58
N ALA A 14 -50.16 67.40 16.41
CA ALA A 14 -49.46 67.99 15.22
C ALA A 14 -50.49 68.51 14.16
N PRO A 15 -50.22 68.74 12.83
CA PRO A 15 -49.02 69.03 11.99
C PRO A 15 -49.22 70.21 10.95
N GLY A 16 -48.24 70.53 10.07
CA GLY A 16 -48.47 71.25 8.78
C GLY A 16 -47.34 72.15 8.20
N ALA A 17 -47.04 72.05 6.90
CA ALA A 17 -46.17 72.93 6.06
C ALA A 17 -47.04 73.85 5.14
N PRO A 18 -46.58 74.62 4.10
CA PRO A 18 -45.28 75.23 3.68
C PRO A 18 -45.40 76.75 3.27
N THR A 19 -44.33 77.43 2.80
CA THR A 19 -44.31 78.58 1.80
C THR A 19 -42.86 79.08 1.51
N GLY A 20 -42.52 79.40 0.24
CA GLY A 20 -41.26 80.06 -0.22
C GLY A 20 -41.41 81.60 -0.43
N PRO A 21 -40.61 82.34 -1.27
CA PRO A 21 -39.38 82.02 -2.06
C PRO A 21 -38.22 83.11 -2.14
N LEU A 22 -37.01 82.68 -2.62
CA LEU A 22 -35.91 83.34 -3.40
C LEU A 22 -35.00 84.51 -2.84
N PRO A 23 -33.79 84.84 -3.42
CA PRO A 23 -32.96 84.24 -4.50
C PRO A 23 -31.43 84.03 -4.20
N GLY A 24 -30.70 83.44 -5.18
CA GLY A 24 -29.29 82.94 -5.12
C GLY A 24 -28.13 83.97 -5.29
N PRO A 25 -26.89 83.51 -5.60
CA PRO A 25 -26.55 83.06 -6.97
C PRO A 25 -25.75 81.73 -7.09
N ARG A 26 -25.72 81.18 -8.32
CA ARG A 26 -24.88 80.05 -8.83
C ARG A 26 -24.02 80.56 -10.03
N PRO A 27 -23.38 79.70 -10.89
CA PRO A 27 -22.08 79.01 -10.80
C PRO A 27 -21.21 79.27 -12.08
N PRO A 28 -20.24 78.39 -12.44
CA PRO A 28 -20.46 77.41 -13.55
C PRO A 28 -19.89 76.00 -13.22
N THR A 29 -20.58 74.85 -13.40
CA THR A 29 -20.81 74.01 -14.63
C THR A 29 -19.52 73.70 -15.41
N SER A 30 -19.17 72.47 -15.81
CA SER A 30 -19.88 71.35 -16.48
C SER A 30 -18.97 70.09 -16.46
N GLY A 31 -19.37 68.82 -16.57
CA GLY A 31 -20.61 68.20 -17.01
C GLY A 31 -20.45 67.45 -18.35
N TRP A 32 -20.38 66.10 -18.28
CA TRP A 32 -20.79 65.09 -19.29
C TRP A 32 -19.87 64.86 -20.52
N SER A 33 -19.78 63.66 -21.12
CA SER A 33 -20.86 62.71 -21.45
C SER A 33 -20.37 61.30 -21.86
N GLN A 34 -21.24 60.30 -21.70
CA GLN A 34 -21.28 59.10 -22.54
C GLN A 34 -22.03 59.38 -23.84
N GLN A 35 -21.59 58.80 -24.96
CA GLN A 35 -22.46 58.33 -26.07
C GLN A 35 -21.65 57.53 -27.11
N SER A 36 -22.13 56.34 -27.46
CA SER A 36 -21.89 55.70 -28.77
C SER A 36 -22.76 56.37 -29.84
N PRO A 37 -22.35 56.36 -31.12
CA PRO A 37 -23.03 55.45 -32.08
C PRO A 37 -22.13 54.88 -33.21
N ASN A 38 -22.64 53.84 -33.87
CA ASN A 38 -22.13 53.17 -35.08
C ASN A 38 -21.74 54.12 -36.22
N GLY A 39 -20.70 53.75 -36.99
CA GLY A 39 -20.46 54.27 -38.34
C GLY A 39 -19.05 53.95 -38.88
N ALA A 40 -19.00 53.15 -39.94
CA ALA A 40 -17.80 52.71 -40.66
C ALA A 40 -16.96 53.87 -41.24
N TYR A 41 -15.64 53.67 -41.34
CA TYR A 41 -14.81 53.71 -42.56
C TYR A 41 -13.33 53.53 -42.21
N GLY A 42 -12.59 52.90 -43.12
CA GLY A 42 -11.26 52.34 -42.91
C GLY A 42 -10.12 53.34 -42.66
N GLY A 43 -9.04 52.80 -42.09
CA GLY A 43 -7.77 53.47 -41.89
C GLY A 43 -6.74 52.47 -41.38
N THR A 44 -5.80 52.11 -42.24
CA THR A 44 -4.66 51.22 -41.99
C THR A 44 -3.77 51.74 -40.86
N HIS A 45 -3.68 51.01 -39.75
CA HIS A 45 -2.64 51.23 -38.74
C HIS A 45 -1.40 50.38 -39.05
N VAL A 46 -0.31 51.07 -39.38
CA VAL A 46 1.04 50.54 -39.57
C VAL A 46 1.75 50.53 -38.21
N PRO A 47 2.29 49.39 -37.73
CA PRO A 47 3.15 49.36 -36.55
C PRO A 47 4.59 49.81 -36.86
N PRO A 48 5.33 50.41 -35.90
CA PRO A 48 6.72 50.81 -36.09
C PRO A 48 7.68 49.60 -36.16
N PRO A 49 8.84 49.75 -36.84
CA PRO A 49 9.67 48.61 -37.24
C PRO A 49 10.55 48.05 -36.11
N SER A 50 10.67 46.72 -36.08
CA SER A 50 11.68 45.97 -35.32
C SER A 50 13.07 46.13 -35.94
N PRO A 51 14.16 46.22 -35.15
CA PRO A 51 15.51 46.24 -35.69
C PRO A 51 15.98 44.87 -36.20
N SER A 52 16.66 44.90 -37.34
CA SER A 52 17.17 43.76 -38.10
C SER A 52 18.47 43.15 -37.55
N GLN A 53 18.46 41.83 -37.50
CA GLN A 53 19.50 40.78 -37.56
C GLN A 53 21.00 41.15 -37.61
N THR A 54 21.79 40.38 -36.87
CA THR A 54 23.12 39.93 -37.32
C THR A 54 23.20 38.41 -37.21
N THR A 55 23.81 37.85 -38.24
CA THR A 55 23.91 36.46 -38.70
C THR A 55 24.78 35.55 -37.84
N GLY A 56 24.39 34.27 -37.75
CA GLY A 56 25.24 33.17 -37.26
C GLY A 56 24.60 31.82 -37.55
N ALA A 57 24.85 31.29 -38.75
CA ALA A 57 24.33 30.02 -39.24
C ALA A 57 25.09 28.82 -38.67
N PHE A 58 24.37 27.78 -38.22
CA PHE A 58 24.69 26.37 -38.45
C PHE A 58 23.37 25.56 -38.43
N GLY A 59 23.00 25.02 -39.60
CA GLY A 59 21.89 24.06 -39.76
C GLY A 59 22.29 22.65 -39.31
N ALA A 60 21.48 21.59 -39.35
CA ALA A 60 20.11 21.26 -39.72
C ALA A 60 19.92 19.76 -39.29
N PRO A 61 18.84 19.01 -39.60
CA PRO A 61 17.43 19.34 -39.81
C PRO A 61 16.47 18.48 -38.93
N SER A 62 15.38 19.08 -38.44
CA SER A 62 14.21 18.34 -37.96
C SER A 62 13.30 17.96 -39.14
N ARG A 63 13.07 16.66 -39.35
CA ARG A 63 12.10 16.15 -40.32
C ARG A 63 10.67 16.38 -39.80
N THR A 64 9.94 17.25 -40.49
CA THR A 64 8.47 17.32 -40.47
C THR A 64 7.88 16.15 -41.26
N VAL A 65 6.99 15.38 -40.64
CA VAL A 65 6.07 14.48 -41.37
C VAL A 65 4.66 15.00 -41.17
N SER A 66 4.05 15.45 -42.26
CA SER A 66 2.66 15.88 -42.36
C SER A 66 1.70 14.71 -42.13
N ALA A 67 0.64 14.95 -41.34
CA ALA A 67 -0.53 14.09 -41.25
C ALA A 67 -1.52 14.40 -42.40
N PRO A 68 -2.20 13.40 -42.98
CA PRO A 68 -3.36 13.62 -43.86
C PRO A 68 -4.69 13.52 -43.10
N PRO A 69 -5.79 14.09 -43.66
CA PRO A 69 -7.04 14.35 -42.94
C PRO A 69 -8.04 13.18 -42.94
N TYR A 70 -9.04 13.32 -42.07
CA TYR A 70 -10.19 12.43 -41.86
C TYR A 70 -10.91 11.96 -43.14
N GLY A 71 -11.29 10.68 -43.16
CA GLY A 71 -12.19 10.09 -44.14
C GLY A 71 -13.03 8.96 -43.53
N SER A 72 -14.35 9.13 -43.58
CA SER A 72 -15.40 8.20 -43.19
C SER A 72 -15.58 7.04 -44.19
N GLY A 73 -15.75 5.81 -43.71
CA GLY A 73 -16.24 4.70 -44.53
C GLY A 73 -16.11 3.33 -43.86
N TYR A 74 -17.24 2.67 -43.58
CA TYR A 74 -17.33 1.23 -43.29
C TYR A 74 -16.99 0.41 -44.55
N PRO A 75 -16.42 -0.79 -44.40
CA PRO A 75 -17.19 -1.97 -44.84
C PRO A 75 -17.02 -3.24 -43.97
N THR A 76 -17.93 -4.17 -44.27
CA THR A 76 -18.23 -5.46 -43.64
C THR A 76 -17.29 -6.61 -44.09
N ALA A 77 -17.14 -7.59 -43.19
CA ALA A 77 -16.81 -9.03 -43.36
C ALA A 77 -15.39 -9.48 -43.80
N GLY A 78 -14.85 -10.45 -43.04
CA GLY A 78 -13.83 -11.40 -43.50
C GLY A 78 -12.92 -11.99 -42.42
N GLN A 79 -13.34 -13.09 -41.78
CA GLN A 79 -12.41 -14.10 -41.21
C GLN A 79 -11.57 -14.71 -42.35
N PRO A 80 -10.29 -15.07 -42.16
CA PRO A 80 -9.91 -16.29 -41.42
C PRO A 80 -8.54 -16.23 -40.70
N GLY A 81 -8.23 -17.26 -39.90
CA GLY A 81 -6.83 -17.58 -39.57
C GLY A 81 -6.57 -17.91 -38.10
N SER A 82 -6.88 -19.14 -37.72
CA SER A 82 -6.41 -19.79 -36.50
C SER A 82 -4.88 -19.96 -36.49
N HIS A 83 -4.20 -19.37 -35.52
CA HIS A 83 -2.86 -19.80 -35.10
C HIS A 83 -2.91 -20.26 -33.65
N SER A 84 -2.95 -21.59 -33.51
CA SER A 84 -2.73 -22.34 -32.29
C SER A 84 -1.28 -22.18 -31.83
N SER A 85 -1.08 -21.57 -30.66
CA SER A 85 0.15 -21.71 -29.89
C SER A 85 -0.23 -22.03 -28.45
N THR A 86 -0.17 -23.32 -28.11
CA THR A 86 -0.09 -23.76 -26.72
C THR A 86 1.03 -24.79 -26.62
N SER A 87 2.15 -24.33 -26.06
CA SER A 87 3.23 -25.15 -25.57
C SER A 87 2.74 -25.95 -24.36
N ALA A 88 2.79 -27.28 -24.49
CA ALA A 88 2.57 -28.20 -23.39
C ALA A 88 3.78 -28.19 -22.43
N PHE A 89 3.58 -27.69 -21.22
CA PHE A 89 4.41 -28.02 -20.05
C PHE A 89 3.52 -28.75 -19.06
N GLY A 90 3.75 -30.05 -18.90
CA GLY A 90 3.11 -30.88 -17.90
C GLY A 90 3.72 -30.64 -16.52
N ALA A 91 2.86 -30.33 -15.55
CA ALA A 91 3.15 -30.41 -14.13
C ALA A 91 2.61 -31.74 -13.57
N PRO A 92 3.28 -32.42 -12.63
CA PRO A 92 2.65 -33.45 -11.84
C PRO A 92 2.05 -32.88 -10.54
N ALA A 93 0.84 -33.35 -10.23
CA ALA A 93 0.05 -33.03 -9.04
C ALA A 93 0.56 -33.74 -7.77
N PRO A 94 0.17 -33.27 -6.56
CA PRO A 94 0.55 -33.86 -5.28
C PRO A 94 -0.53 -34.81 -4.74
N THR A 95 -0.14 -35.94 -4.17
CA THR A 95 -1.01 -36.74 -3.29
C THR A 95 -0.21 -37.32 -2.12
N GLY A 96 -0.58 -36.91 -0.92
CA GLY A 96 -0.09 -37.49 0.34
C GLY A 96 -0.94 -37.00 1.51
N PRO A 97 -1.59 -37.88 2.29
CA PRO A 97 -2.43 -37.47 3.41
C PRO A 97 -1.68 -37.39 4.75
N LEU A 98 -2.31 -36.61 5.63
CA LEU A 98 -1.99 -36.09 6.97
C LEU A 98 -1.53 -37.10 8.04
N PRO A 99 -0.97 -36.61 9.16
CA PRO A 99 -1.34 -37.13 10.47
C PRO A 99 -1.89 -36.07 11.43
N HIS A 100 -2.96 -36.45 12.14
CA HIS A 100 -3.53 -35.73 13.28
C HIS A 100 -2.78 -36.03 14.58
N ALA A 101 -2.80 -35.02 15.48
CA ALA A 101 -2.19 -35.01 16.80
C ALA A 101 -3.07 -35.63 17.91
N SER A 102 -2.42 -36.09 18.97
CA SER A 102 -2.88 -36.15 20.38
C SER A 102 -1.78 -36.84 21.19
N THR A 103 -1.41 -36.56 22.43
CA THR A 103 -1.72 -35.55 23.46
C THR A 103 -0.60 -35.71 24.53
N GLN A 104 -0.20 -34.62 25.18
CA GLN A 104 0.71 -34.51 26.33
C GLN A 104 0.18 -35.26 27.60
N PRO A 105 0.81 -35.29 28.83
CA PRO A 105 1.85 -34.36 29.33
C PRO A 105 2.88 -34.82 30.41
N LEU A 106 3.82 -33.89 30.65
CA LEU A 106 4.51 -33.44 31.89
C LEU A 106 5.19 -34.41 32.89
N GLY A 107 6.42 -34.04 33.29
CA GLY A 107 7.00 -34.46 34.57
C GLY A 107 8.48 -34.08 34.84
N THR A 108 8.74 -32.80 35.13
CA THR A 108 9.74 -32.25 36.10
C THR A 108 11.24 -32.64 36.10
N GLN A 109 12.08 -31.73 35.55
CA GLN A 109 13.20 -30.92 36.14
C GLN A 109 14.11 -31.42 37.33
N PRO A 110 15.28 -30.76 37.64
CA PRO A 110 16.67 -31.26 37.45
C PRO A 110 17.51 -31.22 38.78
N PRO A 111 18.78 -30.76 38.85
CA PRO A 111 20.09 -31.29 38.42
C PRO A 111 21.08 -31.55 39.59
N GLY A 112 22.30 -32.00 39.28
CA GLY A 112 23.50 -31.91 40.14
C GLY A 112 24.06 -33.27 40.54
N ALA A 113 25.34 -33.50 40.79
CA ALA A 113 26.57 -32.72 40.71
C ALA A 113 27.73 -33.75 40.68
N GLN A 114 28.85 -33.44 40.04
CA GLN A 114 30.12 -34.17 40.30
C GLN A 114 30.73 -33.65 41.65
N PRO A 115 31.90 -34.08 42.19
CA PRO A 115 32.92 -35.02 41.67
C PRO A 115 33.72 -35.87 42.74
N LEU A 116 34.77 -36.57 42.27
CA LEU A 116 36.06 -36.94 42.92
C LEU A 116 36.17 -38.01 44.05
N GLY A 117 37.06 -38.99 43.83
CA GLY A 117 38.17 -39.32 44.75
C GLY A 117 38.20 -40.68 45.46
N GLY A 118 39.35 -41.38 45.37
CA GLY A 118 39.87 -42.24 46.45
C GLY A 118 40.12 -43.73 46.14
N SER A 119 41.39 -44.12 45.94
CA SER A 119 41.91 -45.47 46.27
C SER A 119 42.34 -45.50 47.75
N PRO A 120 42.52 -46.64 48.47
CA PRO A 120 43.64 -47.58 48.22
C PRO A 120 43.45 -49.07 48.67
N LEU A 121 44.56 -49.81 48.59
CA LEU A 121 44.90 -51.22 48.92
C LEU A 121 44.33 -51.88 50.20
N GLY A 122 44.30 -53.23 50.19
CA GLY A 122 44.48 -54.11 51.37
C GLY A 122 44.18 -55.59 51.05
N THR A 123 45.18 -56.46 50.84
CA THR A 123 45.84 -57.43 51.77
C THR A 123 45.22 -58.84 51.85
N GLN A 124 46.09 -59.85 51.67
CA GLN A 124 45.86 -61.31 51.71
C GLN A 124 45.54 -61.83 53.15
N PRO A 125 45.29 -63.15 53.37
CA PRO A 125 46.43 -64.08 53.56
C PRO A 125 46.25 -65.54 53.09
N LEU A 126 47.42 -66.20 53.13
CA LEU A 126 47.81 -67.57 52.80
C LEU A 126 47.23 -68.68 53.69
N GLY A 127 47.25 -69.90 53.14
CA GLY A 127 47.32 -71.19 53.84
C GLY A 127 46.97 -72.32 52.87
N GLY A 128 47.65 -73.44 52.72
CA GLY A 128 48.83 -74.05 53.33
C GLY A 128 48.84 -75.48 52.77
N SER A 129 49.96 -75.93 52.18
CA SER A 129 50.10 -77.32 51.69
C SER A 129 50.33 -78.30 52.85
N PRO A 130 50.05 -79.60 52.67
CA PRO A 130 51.21 -80.48 52.49
C PRO A 130 51.02 -81.69 51.54
N LEU A 131 52.13 -82.01 50.86
CA LEU A 131 52.70 -83.34 50.54
C LEU A 131 51.80 -84.54 50.27
N GLY A 132 51.97 -85.13 49.07
CA GLY A 132 51.50 -86.47 48.74
C GLY A 132 52.01 -86.97 47.39
N THR A 133 53.19 -87.61 47.43
CA THR A 133 53.69 -88.72 46.58
C THR A 133 53.13 -88.91 45.16
N THR A 134 54.04 -88.83 44.18
CA THR A 134 53.88 -89.38 42.82
C THR A 134 53.66 -90.90 42.82
N PRO A 135 52.79 -91.40 41.93
CA PRO A 135 53.03 -92.67 41.25
C PRO A 135 53.02 -92.49 39.72
N PRO A 136 53.76 -93.33 38.96
CA PRO A 136 53.95 -93.13 37.53
C PRO A 136 52.83 -93.77 36.71
N GLY A 137 52.54 -93.15 35.55
CA GLY A 137 52.09 -93.86 34.37
C GLY A 137 50.59 -94.09 34.22
N SER A 138 49.96 -93.30 33.36
CA SER A 138 49.16 -93.82 32.24
C SER A 138 48.84 -92.68 31.29
N ARG A 139 49.32 -92.77 30.04
CA ARG A 139 48.86 -91.92 28.93
C ARG A 139 47.32 -91.93 28.92
N PRO A 140 46.62 -90.78 28.82
CA PRO A 140 45.20 -90.82 28.52
C PRO A 140 45.05 -91.49 27.14
N PRO A 141 44.12 -92.44 26.98
CA PRO A 141 43.93 -93.11 25.70
C PRO A 141 43.57 -92.02 24.68
N SER A 142 44.30 -91.97 23.57
CA SER A 142 43.87 -91.22 22.40
C SER A 142 42.54 -91.82 21.95
N ARG A 143 41.42 -91.26 22.43
CA ARG A 143 40.12 -91.46 21.82
C ARG A 143 40.23 -90.82 20.44
N GLN A 144 40.62 -91.62 19.46
CA GLN A 144 40.34 -91.31 18.07
C GLN A 144 38.85 -90.99 18.03
N LEU A 145 38.51 -89.73 17.76
CA LEU A 145 37.13 -89.36 17.46
C LEU A 145 36.75 -90.28 16.30
N GLY A 146 35.84 -91.22 16.55
CA GLY A 146 35.26 -92.02 15.50
C GLY A 146 34.65 -91.11 14.43
N PRO A 147 34.22 -91.66 13.28
CA PRO A 147 33.74 -90.88 12.13
C PRO A 147 32.73 -89.78 12.51
N ILE A 148 31.89 -90.02 13.53
CA ILE A 148 30.92 -89.07 14.09
C ILE A 148 31.57 -87.76 14.58
N GLY A 149 32.72 -87.82 15.26
CA GLY A 149 33.39 -86.64 15.80
C GLY A 149 34.08 -85.78 14.74
N PHE A 150 34.57 -86.40 13.66
CA PHE A 150 35.05 -85.69 12.48
C PHE A 150 33.91 -84.95 11.78
N TRP A 151 32.76 -85.60 11.57
CA TRP A 151 31.58 -84.96 10.98
C TRP A 151 31.00 -83.82 11.83
N LEU A 152 31.05 -83.93 13.17
CA LEU A 152 30.69 -82.85 14.08
C LEU A 152 31.62 -81.64 13.96
N ALA A 153 32.93 -81.87 13.84
CA ALA A 153 33.90 -80.80 13.63
C ALA A 153 33.72 -80.10 12.27
N VAL A 154 33.45 -80.87 11.21
CA VAL A 154 33.12 -80.34 9.88
C VAL A 154 31.82 -79.53 9.91
N PHE A 155 30.79 -80.02 10.60
CA PHE A 155 29.52 -79.29 10.76
C PHE A 155 29.71 -77.96 11.50
N LEU A 156 30.47 -77.96 12.61
CA LEU A 156 30.78 -76.73 13.34
C LEU A 156 31.57 -75.74 12.49
N LEU A 157 32.53 -76.21 11.68
CA LEU A 157 33.24 -75.37 10.72
C LEU A 157 32.28 -74.72 9.72
N ILE A 158 31.35 -75.49 9.15
CA ILE A 158 30.34 -74.98 8.23
C ILE A 158 29.47 -73.92 8.91
N VAL A 159 29.02 -74.16 10.14
CA VAL A 159 28.23 -73.17 10.91
C VAL A 159 29.03 -71.88 11.12
N VAL A 160 30.31 -71.96 11.47
CA VAL A 160 31.18 -70.78 11.63
C VAL A 160 31.34 -70.01 10.31
N VAL A 161 31.54 -70.72 9.19
CA VAL A 161 31.63 -70.10 7.86
C VAL A 161 30.32 -69.42 7.47
N VAL A 162 29.17 -70.08 7.70
CA VAL A 162 27.84 -69.51 7.43
C VAL A 162 27.61 -68.27 8.30
N GLN A 163 27.97 -68.30 9.58
CA GLN A 163 27.85 -67.15 10.47
C GLN A 163 28.76 -66.00 10.03
N ALA A 164 29.99 -66.28 9.60
CA ALA A 164 30.90 -65.26 9.05
C ALA A 164 30.35 -64.61 7.77
N VAL A 165 29.73 -65.40 6.89
CA VAL A 165 29.09 -64.90 5.65
C VAL A 165 27.87 -64.04 5.98
N LEU A 166 26.99 -64.47 6.90
CA LEU A 166 25.84 -63.68 7.31
C LEU A 166 26.26 -62.36 7.97
N LEU A 167 27.25 -62.39 8.88
CA LEU A 167 27.79 -61.19 9.51
C LEU A 167 28.38 -60.22 8.48
N ALA A 168 29.12 -60.71 7.49
CA ALA A 168 29.66 -59.88 6.42
C ALA A 168 28.57 -59.22 5.54
N ARG A 169 27.44 -59.91 5.32
CA ARG A 169 26.28 -59.36 4.60
C ARG A 169 25.57 -58.28 5.43
N TYR A 170 25.27 -58.57 6.69
CA TYR A 170 24.64 -57.60 7.59
C TYR A 170 25.51 -56.37 7.84
N SER A 171 26.84 -56.53 7.96
CA SER A 171 27.74 -55.38 8.08
C SER A 171 27.74 -54.52 6.83
N GLY A 172 27.68 -55.12 5.63
CA GLY A 172 27.57 -54.40 4.36
C GLY A 172 26.28 -53.58 4.26
N ASP A 173 25.14 -54.17 4.60
CA ASP A 173 23.83 -53.48 4.58
C ASP A 173 23.79 -52.33 5.60
N LEU A 174 24.44 -52.50 6.76
CA LEU A 174 24.56 -51.45 7.79
C LEU A 174 25.44 -50.28 7.34
N ASP A 175 26.52 -50.55 6.61
CA ASP A 175 27.40 -49.50 6.08
C ASP A 175 26.73 -48.74 4.93
N GLU A 176 25.95 -49.42 4.08
CA GLU A 176 25.13 -48.79 3.03
C GLU A 176 24.01 -47.93 3.65
N ALA A 177 23.31 -48.43 4.67
CA ALA A 177 22.29 -47.67 5.38
C ALA A 177 22.87 -46.42 6.07
N LYS A 178 24.06 -46.54 6.69
CA LYS A 178 24.77 -45.38 7.29
C LYS A 178 25.23 -44.39 6.23
N ALA A 179 25.73 -44.85 5.08
CA ALA A 179 26.13 -43.99 3.97
C ALA A 179 24.93 -43.22 3.40
N ALA A 180 23.79 -43.90 3.21
CA ALA A 180 22.54 -43.28 2.79
C ALA A 180 21.99 -42.27 3.81
N GLN A 181 22.09 -42.57 5.11
CA GLN A 181 21.70 -41.63 6.15
C GLN A 181 22.62 -40.41 6.20
N THR A 182 23.92 -40.61 5.97
CA THR A 182 24.91 -39.52 5.95
C THR A 182 24.72 -38.62 4.74
N SER A 183 24.43 -39.18 3.56
CA SER A 183 24.15 -38.39 2.35
C SER A 183 22.82 -37.63 2.45
N ALA A 184 21.78 -38.23 3.03
CA ALA A 184 20.52 -37.56 3.31
C ALA A 184 20.66 -36.45 4.38
N ALA A 185 21.50 -36.67 5.40
CA ALA A 185 21.81 -35.63 6.39
C ALA A 185 22.61 -34.48 5.76
N ALA A 186 23.54 -34.79 4.86
CA ALA A 186 24.31 -33.78 4.12
C ALA A 186 23.45 -32.98 3.14
N SER A 187 22.52 -33.63 2.40
CA SER A 187 21.59 -32.92 1.52
C SER A 187 20.64 -32.03 2.33
N ALA A 188 20.09 -32.52 3.45
CA ALA A 188 19.24 -31.72 4.32
C ALA A 188 19.99 -30.56 5.01
N ALA A 189 21.32 -30.68 5.20
CA ALA A 189 22.14 -29.57 5.69
C ALA A 189 22.33 -28.51 4.59
N LYS A 190 22.62 -28.95 3.36
CA LYS A 190 22.74 -28.07 2.19
C LYS A 190 21.43 -27.32 1.88
N ASP A 191 20.29 -28.02 1.91
CA ASP A 191 18.99 -27.41 1.66
C ASP A 191 18.64 -26.33 2.70
N ARG A 192 19.02 -26.54 3.97
CA ARG A 192 18.85 -25.52 5.03
C ARG A 192 19.76 -24.31 4.81
N GLU A 193 20.99 -24.52 4.35
CA GLU A 193 21.91 -23.44 4.00
C GLU A 193 21.39 -22.64 2.79
N ASP A 194 20.95 -23.31 1.74
CA ASP A 194 20.39 -22.70 0.53
C ASP A 194 19.11 -21.91 0.86
N LEU A 195 18.24 -22.44 1.73
CA LEU A 195 17.06 -21.73 2.21
C LEU A 195 17.46 -20.48 3.03
N GLY A 196 18.43 -20.60 3.93
CA GLY A 196 18.95 -19.46 4.69
C GLY A 196 19.56 -18.37 3.80
N ASN A 197 20.27 -18.77 2.74
CA ASN A 197 20.81 -17.85 1.74
C ASN A 197 19.71 -17.18 0.92
N LEU A 198 18.65 -17.90 0.56
CA LEU A 198 17.50 -17.34 -0.13
C LEU A 198 16.77 -16.31 0.74
N THR A 199 16.53 -16.61 2.02
CA THR A 199 15.94 -15.66 2.98
C THR A 199 16.79 -14.39 3.11
N LYS A 200 18.12 -14.51 3.22
CA LYS A 200 19.03 -13.34 3.25
C LYS A 200 18.95 -12.52 1.96
N ARG A 201 18.84 -13.17 0.80
CA ARG A 201 18.68 -12.48 -0.49
C ARG A 201 17.36 -11.73 -0.55
N VAL A 202 16.25 -12.35 -0.15
CA VAL A 202 14.93 -11.70 -0.07
C VAL A 202 15.00 -10.49 0.86
N GLN A 203 15.57 -10.63 2.07
CA GLN A 203 15.71 -9.51 3.00
C GLN A 203 16.60 -8.39 2.44
N SER A 204 17.68 -8.72 1.74
CA SER A 204 18.54 -7.73 1.08
C SER A 204 17.85 -7.03 -0.10
N LEU A 205 16.98 -7.74 -0.82
CA LEU A 205 16.16 -7.17 -1.89
C LEU A 205 15.08 -6.27 -1.30
N GLU A 206 14.42 -6.68 -0.21
CA GLU A 206 13.47 -5.86 0.53
C GLU A 206 14.14 -4.58 1.03
N GLU A 207 15.32 -4.65 1.65
CA GLU A 207 16.06 -3.45 2.08
C GLU A 207 16.47 -2.54 0.91
N ARG A 208 16.88 -3.11 -0.22
CA ARG A 208 17.15 -2.33 -1.43
C ARG A 208 15.88 -1.74 -2.05
N THR A 209 14.72 -2.35 -1.81
CA THR A 209 13.42 -1.91 -2.31
C THR A 209 12.75 -0.92 -1.36
N LYS A 210 13.09 -0.89 -0.06
CA LYS A 210 12.65 0.18 0.85
C LYS A 210 13.08 1.58 0.39
N GLY A 211 14.13 1.68 -0.44
CA GLY A 211 14.53 2.92 -1.12
C GLY A 211 13.79 3.22 -2.43
N THR A 212 12.99 2.29 -2.96
CA THR A 212 12.23 2.46 -4.21
C THR A 212 10.75 2.31 -3.91
N LEU A 213 9.99 3.40 -3.95
CA LEU A 213 8.54 3.41 -3.75
C LEU A 213 7.85 2.20 -4.43
N ASN A 214 7.31 1.27 -3.64
CA ASN A 214 6.49 0.16 -4.16
C ASN A 214 5.06 0.64 -4.38
N SER A 215 4.87 1.44 -5.43
CA SER A 215 3.59 2.07 -5.75
C SER A 215 2.45 1.06 -5.91
N THR A 216 2.73 -0.13 -6.44
CA THR A 216 1.75 -1.21 -6.58
C THR A 216 1.24 -1.71 -5.23
N ALA A 217 2.14 -1.95 -4.27
CA ALA A 217 1.74 -2.42 -2.94
C ALA A 217 0.93 -1.36 -2.19
N VAL A 218 1.38 -0.09 -2.24
CA VAL A 218 0.69 1.03 -1.60
C VAL A 218 -0.68 1.26 -2.24
N ALA A 219 -0.77 1.26 -3.57
CA ALA A 219 -2.04 1.39 -4.28
C ALA A 219 -3.02 0.28 -3.87
N LYS A 220 -2.58 -0.97 -3.85
CA LYS A 220 -3.43 -2.11 -3.44
C LYS A 220 -3.96 -1.96 -2.00
N GLN A 221 -3.18 -1.36 -1.11
CA GLN A 221 -3.60 -1.05 0.27
C GLN A 221 -4.63 0.08 0.32
N VAL A 222 -4.47 1.11 -0.51
CA VAL A 222 -5.27 2.35 -0.43
C VAL A 222 -6.56 2.28 -1.24
N LEU A 223 -6.55 1.67 -2.42
CA LEU A 223 -7.66 1.63 -3.38
C LEU A 223 -9.01 1.20 -2.79
N PRO A 224 -9.11 0.21 -1.89
CA PRO A 224 -10.39 -0.17 -1.27
C PRO A 224 -11.09 0.97 -0.52
N SER A 225 -10.35 2.01 -0.16
CA SER A 225 -10.81 3.17 0.61
C SER A 225 -11.05 4.41 -0.25
N VAL A 226 -10.90 4.32 -1.58
CA VAL A 226 -11.08 5.42 -2.54
C VAL A 226 -12.30 5.17 -3.41
N PHE A 227 -13.09 6.21 -3.65
CA PHE A 227 -14.39 6.13 -4.30
C PHE A 227 -14.59 7.24 -5.32
N SER A 228 -15.33 6.94 -6.38
CA SER A 228 -15.85 7.95 -7.30
C SER A 228 -17.04 8.65 -6.66
N VAL A 229 -17.08 9.98 -6.67
CA VAL A 229 -18.19 10.78 -6.15
C VAL A 229 -19.05 11.26 -7.31
N ARG A 230 -20.38 11.15 -7.17
CA ARG A 230 -21.36 11.82 -8.00
C ARG A 230 -22.23 12.73 -7.15
N ALA A 231 -22.14 14.04 -7.38
CA ALA A 231 -22.92 15.06 -6.68
C ALA A 231 -23.66 15.92 -7.71
N GLY A 232 -24.90 15.54 -8.00
CA GLY A 232 -25.64 16.12 -9.14
C GLY A 232 -24.96 15.78 -10.47
N GLN A 233 -24.57 16.81 -11.23
CA GLN A 233 -23.84 16.67 -12.50
C GLN A 233 -22.31 16.68 -12.34
N ALA A 234 -21.81 16.93 -11.12
CA ALA A 234 -20.38 16.97 -10.83
C ALA A 234 -19.86 15.57 -10.47
N THR A 235 -18.61 15.30 -10.86
CA THR A 235 -17.90 14.06 -10.51
C THR A 235 -16.52 14.36 -9.97
N GLY A 236 -16.03 13.48 -9.10
CA GLY A 236 -14.70 13.59 -8.49
C GLY A 236 -14.33 12.33 -7.73
N THR A 237 -13.35 12.43 -6.84
CA THR A 237 -12.91 11.36 -5.96
C THR A 237 -13.17 11.73 -4.49
N ALA A 238 -13.47 10.73 -3.66
CA ALA A 238 -13.44 10.82 -2.21
C ALA A 238 -12.69 9.63 -1.63
N PHE A 239 -12.25 9.73 -0.38
CA PHE A 239 -11.64 8.60 0.33
C PHE A 239 -12.09 8.52 1.78
N ALA A 240 -12.20 7.30 2.30
CA ALA A 240 -12.52 7.05 3.70
C ALA A 240 -11.36 7.49 4.60
N PHE A 241 -11.66 8.24 5.66
CA PHE A 241 -10.63 8.80 6.55
C PHE A 241 -11.03 8.84 8.02
N GLY A 242 -12.31 9.07 8.32
CA GLY A 242 -12.81 9.12 9.70
C GLY A 242 -13.86 8.05 9.98
N LYS A 243 -14.09 7.80 11.27
CA LYS A 243 -15.29 7.09 11.73
C LYS A 243 -16.38 8.10 12.03
N ASP A 244 -17.59 7.82 11.57
CA ASP A 244 -18.75 8.58 11.95
C ASP A 244 -19.17 8.23 13.39
N ALA A 245 -19.70 9.19 14.14
CA ALA A 245 -20.13 9.00 15.53
C ALA A 245 -21.26 7.98 15.64
N GLU A 246 -22.08 7.87 14.60
CA GLU A 246 -23.21 6.94 14.52
C GLU A 246 -22.83 5.56 13.95
N GLY A 247 -21.53 5.30 13.76
CA GLY A 247 -20.98 3.99 13.39
C GLY A 247 -20.80 3.77 11.88
N GLY A 248 -21.02 4.80 11.06
CA GLY A 248 -20.68 4.83 9.64
C GLY A 248 -19.23 5.28 9.37
N THR A 249 -18.99 5.79 8.16
CA THR A 249 -17.67 6.28 7.72
C THR A 249 -17.76 7.74 7.26
N LEU A 250 -16.74 8.53 7.62
CA LEU A 250 -16.52 9.87 7.07
C LEU A 250 -15.52 9.79 5.94
N LEU A 251 -15.85 10.46 4.84
CA LEU A 251 -15.01 10.57 3.65
C LEU A 251 -14.62 12.03 3.40
N ILE A 252 -13.44 12.23 2.84
CA ILE A 252 -12.93 13.55 2.44
C ILE A 252 -13.00 13.67 0.92
N THR A 253 -13.38 14.85 0.44
CA THR A 253 -13.29 15.26 -0.97
C THR A 253 -13.05 16.77 -1.06
N ASN A 254 -12.99 17.33 -2.27
CA ASN A 254 -12.96 18.78 -2.43
C ASN A 254 -14.36 19.40 -2.42
N TYR A 255 -14.45 20.65 -1.99
CA TYR A 255 -15.71 21.40 -2.02
C TYR A 255 -16.24 21.55 -3.46
N HIS A 256 -15.38 21.83 -4.44
CA HIS A 256 -15.81 22.02 -5.84
C HIS A 256 -16.47 20.78 -6.45
N VAL A 257 -16.21 19.58 -5.90
CA VAL A 257 -16.88 18.33 -6.32
C VAL A 257 -18.35 18.34 -5.91
N VAL A 258 -18.70 19.01 -4.80
CA VAL A 258 -20.06 19.08 -4.25
C VAL A 258 -20.71 20.45 -4.38
N ASP A 259 -19.99 21.47 -4.88
CA ASP A 259 -20.44 22.87 -4.90
C ASP A 259 -21.80 23.06 -5.57
N GLY A 260 -22.02 22.45 -6.75
CA GLY A 260 -23.30 22.55 -7.46
C GLY A 260 -24.46 21.91 -6.69
N LEU A 261 -24.21 20.80 -5.98
CA LEU A 261 -25.20 20.14 -5.13
C LEU A 261 -25.53 21.00 -3.91
N VAL A 262 -24.52 21.51 -3.21
CA VAL A 262 -24.68 22.32 -2.00
C VAL A 262 -25.33 23.67 -2.32
N SER A 263 -24.90 24.32 -3.41
CA SER A 263 -25.44 25.61 -3.87
C SER A 263 -26.90 25.54 -4.31
N SER A 264 -27.39 24.36 -4.70
CA SER A 264 -28.81 24.13 -5.01
C SER A 264 -29.64 23.71 -3.79
N GLY A 265 -29.05 23.70 -2.58
CA GLY A 265 -29.69 23.29 -1.33
C GLY A 265 -29.74 21.77 -1.11
N GLY A 266 -29.11 20.99 -1.99
CA GLY A 266 -29.00 19.54 -1.85
C GLY A 266 -27.89 19.12 -0.90
N ARG A 267 -28.06 17.95 -0.29
CA ARG A 267 -27.03 17.31 0.57
C ARG A 267 -26.76 15.85 0.20
N ASN A 268 -27.61 15.22 -0.58
CA ASN A 268 -27.50 13.81 -0.93
C ASN A 268 -26.65 13.63 -2.19
N ALA A 269 -25.59 12.85 -2.06
CA ALA A 269 -24.72 12.44 -3.15
C ALA A 269 -24.57 10.91 -3.15
N THR A 270 -23.75 10.40 -4.05
CA THR A 270 -23.47 8.97 -4.16
C THR A 270 -21.99 8.75 -4.36
N ILE A 271 -21.43 7.77 -3.64
CA ILE A 271 -20.08 7.27 -3.90
C ILE A 271 -20.17 5.89 -4.56
N GLN A 272 -19.24 5.59 -5.45
CA GLN A 272 -19.19 4.35 -6.21
C GLN A 272 -17.78 3.74 -6.17
N ARG A 273 -17.73 2.42 -6.06
CA ARG A 273 -16.52 1.61 -6.24
C ARG A 273 -16.93 0.35 -6.98
N GLU A 274 -16.27 0.08 -8.10
CA GLU A 274 -16.61 -1.04 -9.00
C GLU A 274 -18.09 -0.99 -9.40
N SER A 275 -18.86 -2.03 -9.09
CA SER A 275 -20.30 -2.11 -9.35
C SER A 275 -21.15 -1.69 -8.14
N GLU A 276 -20.53 -1.33 -7.02
CA GLU A 276 -21.21 -0.95 -5.78
C GLU A 276 -21.42 0.55 -5.69
N SER A 277 -22.57 0.94 -5.15
CA SER A 277 -23.00 2.32 -5.00
C SER A 277 -23.54 2.55 -3.59
N TYR A 278 -23.08 3.61 -2.94
CA TYR A 278 -23.43 3.92 -1.56
C TYR A 278 -23.98 5.35 -1.44
N PRO A 279 -25.12 5.55 -0.77
CA PRO A 279 -25.62 6.88 -0.48
C PRO A 279 -24.70 7.58 0.51
N VAL A 280 -24.45 8.87 0.27
CA VAL A 280 -23.71 9.73 1.19
C VAL A 280 -24.41 11.07 1.36
N THR A 281 -24.20 11.71 2.49
CA THR A 281 -24.65 13.07 2.77
C THR A 281 -23.45 13.99 2.92
N VAL A 282 -23.57 15.22 2.43
CA VAL A 282 -22.60 16.29 2.73
C VAL A 282 -22.79 16.72 4.17
N GLU A 283 -21.84 16.34 5.02
CA GLU A 283 -21.84 16.63 6.46
C GLU A 283 -21.42 18.08 6.70
N ASP A 284 -20.22 18.42 6.21
CA ASP A 284 -19.62 19.73 6.40
C ASP A 284 -18.78 20.16 5.18
N THR A 285 -18.54 21.45 5.03
CA THR A 285 -17.83 22.05 3.90
C THR A 285 -17.03 23.27 4.32
N ASP A 286 -15.83 23.41 3.75
CA ASP A 286 -15.07 24.65 3.76
C ASP A 286 -14.76 25.09 2.33
N LYS A 287 -15.50 26.10 1.88
CA LYS A 287 -15.32 26.69 0.54
C LYS A 287 -13.97 27.40 0.38
N GLY A 288 -13.44 28.02 1.44
CA GLY A 288 -12.18 28.78 1.39
C GLY A 288 -10.94 27.89 1.27
N ARG A 289 -11.01 26.67 1.80
CA ARG A 289 -9.96 25.65 1.70
C ARG A 289 -10.25 24.60 0.64
N ASP A 290 -11.39 24.69 -0.05
CA ASP A 290 -11.88 23.75 -1.04
C ASP A 290 -11.96 22.30 -0.53
N LEU A 291 -12.57 22.12 0.65
CA LEU A 291 -12.72 20.85 1.33
C LEU A 291 -14.20 20.54 1.62
N ALA A 292 -14.56 19.27 1.54
CA ALA A 292 -15.86 18.78 1.99
C ALA A 292 -15.74 17.42 2.69
N VAL A 293 -16.60 17.20 3.67
CA VAL A 293 -16.74 15.94 4.40
C VAL A 293 -18.07 15.31 4.00
N LEU A 294 -17.98 14.07 3.54
CA LEU A 294 -19.14 13.24 3.23
C LEU A 294 -19.31 12.20 4.32
N ARG A 295 -20.56 11.82 4.57
CA ARG A 295 -20.92 10.81 5.57
C ARG A 295 -21.72 9.70 4.92
N THR A 296 -21.43 8.46 5.30
CA THR A 296 -22.20 7.27 4.89
C THR A 296 -22.41 6.34 6.05
N THR A 297 -23.51 5.57 6.01
CA THR A 297 -23.77 4.50 7.00
C THR A 297 -22.97 3.24 6.71
N ALA A 298 -22.40 3.11 5.50
CA ALA A 298 -21.50 2.02 5.15
C ALA A 298 -20.19 2.11 5.95
N LYS A 299 -19.56 0.94 6.17
CA LYS A 299 -18.31 0.82 6.94
C LYS A 299 -17.17 0.52 5.99
N PHE A 300 -16.21 1.45 5.93
CA PHE A 300 -14.96 1.28 5.19
C PHE A 300 -13.77 1.43 6.12
N THR A 301 -12.64 0.85 5.72
CA THR A 301 -11.38 1.06 6.43
C THR A 301 -10.90 2.48 6.16
N PRO A 302 -10.72 3.33 7.18
CA PRO A 302 -10.21 4.68 6.96
C PRO A 302 -8.71 4.66 6.67
N LEU A 303 -8.28 5.54 5.76
CA LEU A 303 -6.86 5.79 5.54
C LEU A 303 -6.25 6.53 6.73
N LYS A 304 -4.96 6.33 6.94
CA LYS A 304 -4.22 6.97 8.04
C LYS A 304 -3.69 8.32 7.58
N LYS A 305 -3.73 9.30 8.49
CA LYS A 305 -3.02 10.56 8.33
C LYS A 305 -1.50 10.32 8.43
N ALA A 306 -0.71 10.95 7.58
CA ALA A 306 0.72 11.02 7.77
C ALA A 306 1.07 11.77 9.07
N THR A 307 2.11 11.29 9.76
CA THR A 307 2.60 11.91 11.00
C THR A 307 3.75 12.87 10.78
N VAL A 308 4.42 12.75 9.62
CA VAL A 308 5.58 13.55 9.22
C VAL A 308 5.17 14.42 8.03
N GLU A 309 5.55 15.70 8.08
CA GLU A 309 5.37 16.60 6.93
C GLU A 309 6.26 16.17 5.77
N VAL A 310 5.72 16.23 4.56
CA VAL A 310 6.47 15.93 3.34
C VAL A 310 7.47 17.02 3.01
N ALA A 311 8.60 16.63 2.42
CA ALA A 311 9.66 17.51 1.94
C ALA A 311 9.84 17.37 0.42
N PRO A 312 10.39 18.40 -0.26
CA PRO A 312 10.74 18.29 -1.67
C PRO A 312 11.64 17.08 -1.95
N GLY A 313 11.26 16.29 -2.96
CA GLY A 313 11.91 15.03 -3.33
C GLY A 313 11.24 13.78 -2.75
N ASP A 314 10.37 13.92 -1.75
CA ASP A 314 9.65 12.78 -1.19
C ASP A 314 8.71 12.17 -2.24
N PRO A 315 8.70 10.84 -2.40
CA PRO A 315 7.87 10.20 -3.40
C PRO A 315 6.41 10.20 -2.94
N VAL A 316 5.50 10.51 -3.87
CA VAL A 316 4.06 10.56 -3.63
C VAL A 316 3.30 9.77 -4.67
N ILE A 317 2.15 9.25 -4.23
CA ILE A 317 1.20 8.53 -5.06
C ILE A 317 -0.14 9.26 -4.96
N VAL A 318 -0.74 9.58 -6.09
CA VAL A 318 -2.11 10.11 -6.15
C VAL A 318 -3.03 9.00 -6.61
N VAL A 319 -4.10 8.80 -5.86
CA VAL A 319 -5.11 7.79 -6.18
C VAL A 319 -6.43 8.47 -6.48
N GLY A 320 -7.03 8.12 -7.61
CA GLY A 320 -8.30 8.67 -8.09
C GLY A 320 -9.25 7.60 -8.60
N ALA A 321 -10.53 7.95 -8.65
CA ALA A 321 -11.60 7.13 -9.23
C ALA A 321 -12.43 7.96 -10.25
N PRO A 322 -11.81 8.40 -11.36
CA PRO A 322 -12.47 9.24 -12.36
C PRO A 322 -13.61 8.47 -13.07
N LEU A 323 -14.80 9.06 -13.14
CA LEU A 323 -15.91 8.61 -14.02
C LEU A 323 -16.33 7.14 -13.90
N GLY A 324 -16.02 6.46 -12.78
CA GLY A 324 -16.27 5.02 -12.60
C GLY A 324 -15.20 4.11 -13.22
N LEU A 325 -14.14 4.67 -13.83
CA LEU A 325 -12.87 3.97 -13.99
C LEU A 325 -12.22 3.95 -12.60
N THR A 326 -12.44 2.88 -11.84
CA THR A 326 -11.70 2.66 -10.61
C THR A 326 -10.21 2.54 -10.93
N ASP A 327 -9.36 2.83 -9.94
CA ASP A 327 -7.95 2.46 -9.96
C ASP A 327 -7.01 3.34 -10.80
N THR A 328 -7.30 4.66 -10.90
CA THR A 328 -6.30 5.58 -11.45
C THR A 328 -5.24 5.88 -10.38
N VAL A 329 -4.02 5.43 -10.65
CA VAL A 329 -2.87 5.66 -9.78
C VAL A 329 -1.81 6.41 -10.58
N THR A 330 -1.38 7.56 -10.08
CA THR A 330 -0.27 8.33 -10.64
C THR A 330 0.80 8.52 -9.57
N THR A 331 2.06 8.57 -10.00
CA THR A 331 3.21 8.67 -9.09
C THR A 331 4.08 9.84 -9.48
N GLY A 332 4.71 10.46 -8.49
CA GLY A 332 5.65 11.55 -8.67
C GLY A 332 6.41 11.82 -7.38
N VAL A 333 6.93 13.02 -7.25
CA VAL A 333 7.59 13.51 -6.04
C VAL A 333 6.99 14.85 -5.62
N VAL A 334 7.12 15.19 -4.35
CA VAL A 334 6.86 16.55 -3.88
C VAL A 334 7.87 17.48 -4.54
N SER A 335 7.37 18.46 -5.28
CA SER A 335 8.19 19.49 -5.91
C SER A 335 8.46 20.67 -4.96
N ALA A 336 7.47 21.03 -4.13
CA ALA A 336 7.58 22.11 -3.16
C ALA A 336 6.44 22.04 -2.12
N VAL A 337 6.67 22.58 -0.92
CA VAL A 337 5.59 22.92 0.03
C VAL A 337 5.52 24.45 0.10
N ARG A 338 4.32 25.02 -0.08
CA ARG A 338 4.13 26.48 -0.20
C ARG A 338 3.06 26.94 0.78
N ASP A 339 3.38 27.94 1.60
CA ASP A 339 2.44 28.53 2.54
C ASP A 339 1.51 29.57 1.89
N ASP A 340 1.96 30.18 0.80
CA ASP A 340 1.23 31.22 0.06
C ASP A 340 1.35 30.97 -1.44
N VAL A 341 0.22 30.71 -2.08
CA VAL A 341 0.11 30.59 -3.54
C VAL A 341 -0.98 31.54 -3.97
N GLN A 342 -0.67 32.44 -4.91
CA GLN A 342 -1.63 33.43 -5.41
C GLN A 342 -2.95 32.76 -5.82
N GLY A 343 -4.04 33.20 -5.20
CA GLY A 343 -5.39 32.66 -5.44
C GLY A 343 -5.80 31.51 -4.52
N LEU A 344 -4.91 31.03 -3.64
CA LEU A 344 -5.21 30.03 -2.60
C LEU A 344 -4.95 30.62 -1.22
N SER A 345 -5.97 30.54 -0.36
CA SER A 345 -5.92 31.00 1.02
C SER A 345 -5.32 29.97 1.99
N THR A 346 -4.61 28.97 1.49
CA THR A 346 -4.12 27.83 2.30
C THR A 346 -2.75 27.35 1.83
N ARG A 347 -2.01 26.74 2.75
CA ARG A 347 -0.80 25.97 2.44
C ARG A 347 -1.13 24.88 1.42
N VAL A 348 -0.21 24.62 0.49
CA VAL A 348 -0.33 23.56 -0.51
C VAL A 348 0.95 22.74 -0.65
N ILE A 349 0.76 21.49 -1.02
CA ILE A 349 1.81 20.57 -1.45
C ILE A 349 1.79 20.59 -2.99
N GLN A 350 2.91 20.97 -3.59
CA GLN A 350 3.12 20.88 -5.04
C GLN A 350 3.85 19.56 -5.35
N PHE A 351 3.44 18.87 -6.40
CA PHE A 351 4.05 17.62 -6.86
C PHE A 351 3.96 17.49 -8.38
N ASP A 352 4.68 16.52 -8.97
CA ASP A 352 4.76 16.33 -10.43
C ASP A 352 4.03 15.08 -10.95
N ALA A 353 3.31 14.37 -10.07
CA ALA A 353 2.40 13.30 -10.47
C ALA A 353 1.26 13.84 -11.34
N ALA A 354 0.87 13.09 -12.37
CA ALA A 354 -0.20 13.49 -13.28
C ALA A 354 -1.53 13.69 -12.53
N ILE A 355 -2.13 14.87 -12.74
CA ILE A 355 -3.44 15.28 -12.22
C ILE A 355 -4.36 15.57 -13.38
N ASN A 356 -5.54 14.93 -13.37
CA ASN A 356 -6.52 15.01 -14.44
C ASN A 356 -7.93 15.18 -13.86
N PRO A 357 -8.90 15.71 -14.61
CA PRO A 357 -10.29 15.72 -14.18
C PRO A 357 -10.73 14.34 -13.68
N GLY A 358 -11.15 14.29 -12.41
CA GLY A 358 -11.64 13.08 -11.75
C GLY A 358 -10.73 12.48 -10.67
N ASN A 359 -9.45 12.88 -10.55
CA ASN A 359 -8.66 12.61 -9.33
C ASN A 359 -8.68 13.76 -8.31
N SER A 360 -9.34 14.89 -8.61
CA SER A 360 -9.74 15.90 -7.60
C SER A 360 -10.47 15.24 -6.44
N GLY A 361 -10.04 15.57 -5.22
CA GLY A 361 -10.58 15.05 -3.97
C GLY A 361 -10.00 13.69 -3.57
N GLY A 362 -9.16 13.10 -4.42
CA GLY A 362 -8.43 11.86 -4.13
C GLY A 362 -7.26 12.09 -3.17
N PRO A 363 -6.83 11.05 -2.45
CA PRO A 363 -5.74 11.19 -1.51
C PRO A 363 -4.38 11.24 -2.25
N VAL A 364 -3.50 12.09 -1.75
CA VAL A 364 -2.06 12.03 -2.01
C VAL A 364 -1.42 11.27 -0.85
N ILE A 365 -0.63 10.26 -1.19
CA ILE A 365 -0.16 9.21 -0.28
C ILE A 365 1.37 9.15 -0.31
N ASN A 366 2.01 8.99 0.85
CA ASN A 366 3.45 8.74 0.97
C ASN A 366 3.81 7.26 0.73
N ALA A 367 5.09 6.91 0.82
CA ALA A 367 5.56 5.53 0.65
C ALA A 367 4.98 4.53 1.67
N ASP A 368 4.53 5.01 2.83
CA ASP A 368 3.98 4.20 3.91
C ASP A 368 2.46 3.95 3.79
N GLY A 369 1.82 4.50 2.75
CA GLY A 369 0.38 4.38 2.58
C GLY A 369 -0.43 5.35 3.45
N GLU A 370 0.20 6.42 3.93
CA GLU A 370 -0.43 7.47 4.74
C GLU A 370 -0.78 8.69 3.89
N VAL A 371 -1.91 9.31 4.18
CA VAL A 371 -2.42 10.50 3.49
C VAL A 371 -1.61 11.71 3.92
N VAL A 372 -0.97 12.37 2.95
CA VAL A 372 -0.25 13.65 3.14
C VAL A 372 -1.08 14.84 2.64
N GLY A 373 -2.03 14.61 1.74
CA GLY A 373 -2.89 15.67 1.23
C GLY A 373 -4.05 15.20 0.36
N ILE A 374 -4.79 16.16 -0.17
CA ILE A 374 -5.98 15.98 -1.01
C ILE A 374 -5.72 16.65 -2.36
N ALA A 375 -5.68 15.87 -3.43
CA ALA A 375 -5.33 16.33 -4.77
C ALA A 375 -6.35 17.32 -5.36
N GLN A 376 -5.85 18.34 -6.05
CA GLN A 376 -6.63 19.44 -6.61
C GLN A 376 -6.40 19.60 -8.12
N ALA A 377 -7.36 19.15 -8.95
CA ALA A 377 -7.22 19.27 -10.41
C ALA A 377 -7.64 20.63 -10.97
N LYS A 378 -8.36 21.46 -10.21
CA LYS A 378 -8.96 22.71 -10.70
C LYS A 378 -7.95 23.85 -10.92
N ILE A 379 -6.79 23.80 -10.27
CA ILE A 379 -5.86 24.94 -10.19
C ILE A 379 -4.70 24.81 -11.21
N VAL A 380 -4.62 23.70 -11.94
CA VAL A 380 -3.62 23.54 -12.99
C VAL A 380 -4.03 24.44 -14.17
N ALA A 381 -3.31 25.55 -14.35
CA ALA A 381 -3.52 26.45 -15.48
C ALA A 381 -3.35 25.68 -16.80
N GLU A 382 -4.16 25.98 -17.81
CA GLU A 382 -3.96 25.43 -19.15
C GLU A 382 -2.52 25.68 -19.60
N GLY A 383 -1.74 24.62 -19.81
CA GLY A 383 -0.32 24.68 -20.20
C GLY A 383 0.70 24.48 -19.07
N ALA A 384 0.27 24.25 -17.82
CA ALA A 384 1.16 23.86 -16.72
C ALA A 384 1.22 22.32 -16.57
N ASP A 385 1.76 21.65 -17.58
CA ASP A 385 1.96 20.20 -17.53
C ASP A 385 2.88 19.81 -16.37
N GLY A 386 2.49 18.78 -15.61
CA GLY A 386 3.27 18.29 -14.47
C GLY A 386 3.23 19.18 -13.22
N LEU A 387 2.25 20.09 -13.10
CA LEU A 387 2.03 20.86 -11.88
C LEU A 387 0.80 20.34 -11.12
N GLY A 388 0.98 19.38 -10.23
CA GLY A 388 -0.03 18.93 -9.28
C GLY A 388 -0.03 19.76 -8.00
N LEU A 389 -1.21 20.03 -7.45
CA LEU A 389 -1.39 20.66 -6.15
C LEU A 389 -2.25 19.79 -5.24
N ALA A 390 -1.97 19.82 -3.95
CA ALA A 390 -2.79 19.21 -2.91
C ALA A 390 -2.93 20.10 -1.69
N ILE A 391 -4.10 20.02 -1.07
CA ILE A 391 -4.33 20.60 0.26
C ILE A 391 -3.72 19.64 1.30
N PRO A 392 -2.85 20.11 2.22
CA PRO A 392 -2.30 19.27 3.29
C PRO A 392 -3.41 18.64 4.12
N ILE A 393 -3.23 17.39 4.53
CA ILE A 393 -4.23 16.67 5.32
C ILE A 393 -4.48 17.35 6.68
N GLU A 394 -3.50 18.08 7.21
CA GLU A 394 -3.59 18.91 8.41
C GLU A 394 -4.74 19.90 8.33
N GLU A 395 -5.02 20.46 7.15
CA GLU A 395 -6.08 21.43 6.98
C GLU A 395 -7.43 20.79 7.30
N VAL A 396 -7.69 19.57 6.82
CA VAL A 396 -8.93 18.85 7.16
C VAL A 396 -9.09 18.71 8.68
N CYS A 397 -7.99 18.44 9.38
CA CYS A 397 -7.96 18.25 10.83
C CYS A 397 -8.13 19.56 11.64
N LYS A 398 -7.96 20.74 11.03
CA LYS A 398 -8.05 22.05 11.70
C LYS A 398 -9.47 22.56 11.92
N GLY A 399 -10.51 21.81 11.53
CA GLY A 399 -11.88 22.25 11.82
C GLY A 399 -13.02 21.47 11.19
N LEU A 400 -12.77 20.58 10.23
CA LEU A 400 -13.83 19.80 9.58
C LEU A 400 -14.09 18.46 10.29
N ILE A 401 -13.02 17.78 10.71
CA ILE A 401 -13.12 16.52 11.46
C ILE A 401 -12.02 16.43 12.51
N ARG A 402 -12.26 15.62 13.54
CA ARG A 402 -11.21 15.23 14.49
C ARG A 402 -10.37 14.11 13.89
N CYS A 403 -9.13 14.47 13.56
CA CYS A 403 -8.00 13.56 13.42
C CYS A 403 -7.32 13.46 14.81
#